data_AF-A0A4Z1PLN0-F1
#
_entry.id   AF-A0A4Z1PLN0-F1
#
_cell.length_a   1.000
_cell.length_b   1.000
_cell.length_c   1.000
_cell.angle_alpha   90.00
_cell.angle_beta   90.00
_cell.angle_gamma   90.00
#
_symmetry.space_group_name_H-M   'P 1'
#
loop_
_entity.id
_entity.type
_entity.pdbx_description
1 polymer ?
#
loop_
_entity_poly.entity_id
_entity_poly.type
_entity_poly.pdbx_seq_one_letter_code
_entity_poly.pdbx_strand_id
1 'polypeptide(L)'
;MAATEAVTLIAILSPKPGKKDRVIEIMKRIVDGVIANEMGALQYEMFEDLETGEICFVEKYADGAAQKLHENTDYFRESIGTLVKEDLLSKEYELRFLKTVAGFQVRT
;
A
#
# COMPACT_ATOMS: atom_id res chain seq x y z
N MET A 1 5.38 3.70 -17.59
CA MET A 1 6.24 2.56 -17.20
C MET A 1 6.04 1.48 -18.23
N ALA A 2 7.11 0.93 -18.82
CA ALA A 2 6.96 -0.25 -19.65
C ALA A 2 6.43 -1.39 -18.77
N ALA A 3 5.58 -2.27 -19.33
CA ALA A 3 4.92 -3.35 -18.57
C ALA A 3 5.89 -4.38 -17.95
N THR A 4 7.20 -4.22 -18.13
CA THR A 4 8.26 -5.13 -17.69
C THR A 4 9.21 -4.52 -16.66
N GLU A 5 9.04 -3.24 -16.29
CA GLU A 5 9.87 -2.59 -15.27
C GLU A 5 9.22 -2.71 -13.89
N ALA A 6 10.02 -3.03 -12.88
CA ALA A 6 9.58 -3.09 -11.49
C ALA A 6 8.97 -1.74 -11.06
N VAL A 7 7.84 -1.82 -10.36
CA VAL A 7 7.16 -0.65 -9.81
C VAL A 7 7.54 -0.52 -8.35
N THR A 8 8.01 0.65 -7.93
CA THR A 8 8.22 0.98 -6.52
C THR A 8 7.37 2.19 -6.19
N LEU A 9 6.61 2.13 -5.11
CA LEU A 9 5.78 3.26 -4.68
C LEU A 9 5.65 3.34 -3.17
N ILE A 10 5.26 4.52 -2.70
CA ILE A 10 4.78 4.74 -1.34
C ILE A 10 3.31 5.12 -1.41
N ALA A 11 2.45 4.38 -0.69
CA ALA A 11 1.06 4.75 -0.49
C ALA A 11 0.89 5.36 0.91
N ILE A 12 0.20 6.49 1.02
CA ILE A 12 0.01 7.20 2.29
C ILE A 12 -1.48 7.42 2.51
N LEU A 13 -1.96 6.97 3.66
CA LEU A 13 -3.33 7.14 4.12
C LEU A 13 -3.31 8.04 5.35
N SER A 14 -4.21 9.00 5.41
CA SER A 14 -4.30 9.95 6.52
C SER A 14 -5.60 9.77 7.28
N PRO A 15 -5.64 8.91 8.32
CA PRO A 15 -6.84 8.67 9.08
C PRO A 15 -7.42 9.95 9.67
N LYS A 16 -8.75 10.05 9.74
CA LYS A 16 -9.41 11.08 10.55
C LYS A 16 -9.12 10.87 12.04
N PRO A 17 -9.22 11.93 12.87
CA PRO A 17 -9.09 11.80 14.32
C PRO A 17 -9.97 10.67 14.87
N GLY A 18 -9.37 9.76 15.63
CA GLY A 18 -10.05 8.61 16.23
C GLY A 18 -10.38 7.44 15.28
N LYS A 19 -9.92 7.46 14.02
CA LYS A 19 -10.18 6.41 13.02
C LYS A 19 -8.98 5.53 12.68
N LYS A 20 -7.79 5.84 13.22
CA LYS A 20 -6.53 5.15 12.91
C LYS A 20 -6.62 3.63 13.05
N ASP A 21 -7.10 3.13 14.19
CA ASP A 21 -7.15 1.69 14.45
C ASP A 21 -8.05 0.95 13.46
N ARG A 22 -9.16 1.59 13.04
CA ARG A 22 -10.06 1.04 12.02
C ARG A 22 -9.41 1.00 10.64
N VAL A 23 -8.67 2.04 10.27
CA VAL A 23 -7.87 2.04 9.03
C VAL A 23 -6.85 0.92 9.07
N ILE A 24 -6.09 0.76 10.16
CA ILE A 24 -5.10 -0.31 10.34
C ILE A 24 -5.76 -1.69 10.22
N GLU A 25 -6.92 -1.91 10.86
CA GLU A 25 -7.64 -3.19 10.78
C GLU A 25 -8.01 -3.55 9.34
N ILE A 26 -8.54 -2.59 8.57
CA ILE A 26 -8.92 -2.80 7.17
C ILE A 26 -7.66 -3.07 6.33
N MET A 27 -6.61 -2.27 6.52
CA MET A 27 -5.37 -2.38 5.77
C MET A 27 -4.62 -3.70 6.04
N LYS A 28 -4.70 -4.26 7.25
CA LYS A 28 -4.16 -5.59 7.57
C LYS A 28 -4.78 -6.70 6.73
N ARG A 29 -6.05 -6.57 6.33
CA ARG A 29 -6.70 -7.55 5.43
C ARG A 29 -6.07 -7.55 4.04
N ILE A 30 -5.64 -6.38 3.56
CA ILE A 30 -4.89 -6.27 2.30
C ILE A 30 -3.53 -6.94 2.46
N VAL A 31 -2.81 -6.64 3.55
CA VAL A 31 -1.50 -7.26 3.84
C VAL A 31 -1.61 -8.80 3.86
N ASP A 32 -2.60 -9.36 4.56
CA ASP A 32 -2.83 -10.81 4.59
C ASP A 32 -3.12 -11.39 3.20
N GLY A 33 -3.92 -10.66 2.40
CA GLY A 33 -4.22 -11.02 1.01
C GLY A 33 -2.99 -11.03 0.11
N VAL A 34 -2.14 -10.00 0.22
CA VAL A 34 -0.87 -9.88 -0.51
C VAL A 34 0.06 -11.03 -0.15
N ILE A 35 0.29 -11.29 1.14
CA ILE A 35 1.16 -12.37 1.63
C ILE A 35 0.70 -13.73 1.08
N ALA A 36 -0.60 -13.99 1.07
CA ALA A 36 -1.14 -15.28 0.67
C ALA A 36 -1.21 -15.48 -0.85
N ASN A 37 -1.39 -14.42 -1.65
CA ASN A 37 -1.81 -14.56 -3.04
C ASN A 37 -0.90 -13.85 -4.07
N GLU A 38 -0.07 -12.90 -3.67
CA GLU A 38 0.65 -12.01 -4.61
C GLU A 38 2.15 -12.28 -4.67
N MET A 39 2.56 -13.34 -5.36
CA MET A 39 4.00 -13.62 -5.59
C MET A 39 4.73 -12.48 -6.33
N GLY A 40 3.99 -11.63 -7.06
CA GLY A 40 4.54 -10.47 -7.77
C GLY A 40 4.80 -9.25 -6.88
N ALA A 41 4.33 -9.24 -5.62
CA ALA A 41 4.65 -8.23 -4.63
C ALA A 41 5.97 -8.60 -3.93
N LEU A 42 7.05 -7.94 -4.34
CA LEU A 42 8.41 -8.20 -3.86
C LEU A 42 8.70 -7.54 -2.50
N GLN A 43 7.98 -6.47 -2.18
CA GLN A 43 8.00 -5.76 -0.90
C GLN A 43 6.61 -5.19 -0.67
N TYR A 44 6.04 -5.39 0.50
CA TYR A 44 4.75 -4.81 0.88
C TYR A 44 4.71 -4.66 2.39
N GLU A 45 5.14 -3.50 2.88
CA GLU A 45 5.31 -3.24 4.31
C GLU A 45 4.48 -2.03 4.72
N MET A 46 3.71 -2.20 5.80
CA MET A 46 2.89 -1.15 6.39
C MET A 46 3.61 -0.54 7.61
N PHE A 47 3.62 0.79 7.66
CA PHE A 47 4.24 1.60 8.71
C PHE A 47 3.23 2.61 9.25
N GLU A 48 3.47 3.05 10.49
CA GLU A 48 2.86 4.24 11.05
C GLU A 48 3.93 5.35 11.05
N ASP A 49 3.62 6.50 10.49
CA ASP A 49 4.40 7.72 10.69
C ASP A 49 4.20 8.22 12.12
N LEU A 50 5.28 8.25 12.90
CA LEU A 50 5.23 8.62 14.32
C LEU A 50 4.99 10.13 14.56
N GLU A 51 5.24 10.98 13.57
CA GLU A 51 5.03 12.42 13.68
C GLU A 51 3.60 12.81 13.30
N THR A 52 3.07 12.20 12.24
CA THR A 52 1.77 12.58 11.66
C THR A 52 0.64 11.61 12.02
N GLY A 53 0.95 10.37 12.40
CA GLY A 53 -0.01 9.29 12.57
C GLY A 53 -0.59 8.75 11.25
N GLU A 54 -0.01 9.14 10.10
CA GLU A 54 -0.36 8.59 8.79
C GLU A 54 0.05 7.11 8.71
N ILE A 55 -0.70 6.34 7.93
CA ILE A 55 -0.36 4.96 7.61
C ILE A 55 0.30 4.93 6.25
N CYS A 56 1.53 4.44 6.21
CA CYS A 56 2.39 4.45 5.02
C CYS A 56 2.66 3.01 4.57
N PHE A 57 2.65 2.79 3.27
CA PHE A 57 3.11 1.54 2.67
C PHE A 57 4.36 1.78 1.86
N VAL A 58 5.33 0.88 1.98
CA VAL A 58 6.42 0.76 1.01
C VAL A 58 6.14 -0.48 0.17
N GLU A 59 5.92 -0.27 -1.12
CA GLU A 59 5.51 -1.33 -2.03
C GLU A 59 6.49 -1.46 -3.19
N LYS A 60 6.80 -2.69 -3.56
CA LYS A 60 7.56 -3.03 -4.75
C LYS A 60 6.92 -4.20 -5.47
N TYR A 61 6.60 -4.02 -6.73
CA TYR A 61 6.06 -5.06 -7.61
C TYR A 61 7.08 -5.44 -8.67
N ALA A 62 7.05 -6.71 -9.10
CA ALA A 62 7.90 -7.23 -10.16
C ALA A 62 7.75 -6.45 -11.46
N ASP A 63 6.53 -6.00 -11.76
CA ASP A 63 6.19 -5.19 -12.92
C ASP A 63 4.83 -4.48 -12.75
N GLY A 64 4.40 -3.75 -13.78
CA GLY A 64 3.12 -3.08 -13.80
C GLY A 64 1.91 -4.03 -13.88
N ALA A 65 2.07 -5.27 -14.34
CA ALA A 65 0.99 -6.24 -14.35
C ALA A 65 0.73 -6.79 -12.94
N ALA A 66 1.77 -7.02 -12.14
CA ALA A 66 1.67 -7.37 -10.73
C ALA A 66 1.01 -6.24 -9.91
N GLN A 67 1.42 -4.99 -10.12
CA GLN A 67 0.79 -3.84 -9.45
C GLN A 67 -0.69 -3.67 -9.87
N LYS A 68 -1.01 -3.90 -11.14
CA LYS A 68 -2.40 -3.87 -11.59
C LYS A 68 -3.21 -5.05 -11.01
N LEU A 69 -2.64 -6.23 -10.88
CA LEU A 69 -3.30 -7.37 -10.24
C LEU A 69 -3.67 -7.03 -8.81
N HIS A 70 -2.73 -6.46 -8.04
CA HIS A 70 -2.94 -6.00 -6.66
C HIS A 70 -4.23 -5.16 -6.52
N GLU A 71 -4.32 -4.08 -7.30
CA GLU A 71 -5.46 -3.14 -7.29
C GLU A 71 -6.79 -3.77 -7.74
N ASN A 72 -6.73 -4.93 -8.41
CA ASN A 72 -7.89 -5.62 -8.97
C ASN A 72 -8.30 -6.87 -8.19
N THR A 73 -7.67 -7.15 -7.05
CA THR A 73 -8.06 -8.24 -6.16
C THR A 73 -9.30 -7.88 -5.35
N ASP A 74 -10.06 -8.89 -4.93
CA ASP A 74 -11.30 -8.67 -4.16
C ASP A 74 -10.99 -8.09 -2.78
N TYR A 75 -9.98 -8.60 -2.07
CA TYR A 75 -9.59 -8.07 -0.76
C TYR A 75 -9.12 -6.61 -0.83
N PHE A 76 -8.46 -6.19 -1.92
CA PHE A 76 -8.11 -4.79 -2.12
C PHE A 76 -9.37 -3.94 -2.33
N ARG A 77 -10.20 -4.30 -3.31
CA ARG A 77 -11.41 -3.52 -3.65
C ARG A 77 -12.40 -3.42 -2.50
N GLU A 78 -12.62 -4.51 -1.77
CA GLU A 78 -13.50 -4.52 -0.60
C GLU A 78 -12.94 -3.66 0.53
N SER A 79 -11.63 -3.70 0.76
CA SER A 79 -10.98 -2.90 1.80
C SER A 79 -11.01 -1.41 1.48
N ILE A 80 -10.65 -1.01 0.24
CA ILE A 80 -10.75 0.38 -0.21
C ILE A 80 -12.20 0.85 -0.22
N GLY A 81 -13.13 0.01 -0.70
CA GLY A 81 -14.57 0.31 -0.67
C GLY A 81 -15.09 0.54 0.76
N THR A 82 -14.64 -0.26 1.73
CA THR A 82 -14.97 -0.08 3.15
C THR A 82 -14.40 1.23 3.68
N LEU A 83 -13.16 1.55 3.34
CA LEU A 83 -12.47 2.76 3.77
C LEU A 83 -13.16 4.05 3.27
N VAL A 84 -13.64 4.04 2.02
CA VAL A 84 -14.45 5.13 1.44
C VAL A 84 -15.83 5.18 2.07
N LYS A 85 -16.53 4.05 2.16
CA LYS A 85 -17.90 3.98 2.70
C LYS A 85 -17.99 4.45 4.16
N GLU A 86 -16.98 4.13 4.96
CA GLU A 86 -16.89 4.53 6.36
C GLU A 86 -16.29 5.94 6.56
N ASP A 87 -15.91 6.63 5.47
CA ASP A 87 -15.38 8.00 5.48
C ASP A 87 -14.21 8.18 6.46
N LEU A 88 -13.22 7.27 6.36
CA LEU A 88 -12.17 7.13 7.37
C LEU A 88 -10.97 8.05 7.19
N LEU A 89 -10.76 8.60 5.99
CA LEU A 89 -9.58 9.43 5.67
C LEU A 89 -9.91 10.91 5.63
N SER A 90 -8.99 11.74 6.13
CA SER A 90 -9.13 13.20 6.14
C SER A 90 -8.90 13.84 4.76
N LYS A 91 -8.22 13.11 3.87
CA LYS A 91 -7.94 13.47 2.47
C LYS A 91 -7.85 12.18 1.64
N GLU A 92 -7.84 12.32 0.32
CA GLU A 92 -7.54 11.20 -0.58
C GLU A 92 -6.17 10.60 -0.25
N TYR A 93 -6.04 9.28 -0.44
CA TYR A 93 -4.75 8.61 -0.25
C TYR A 93 -3.76 9.08 -1.31
N GLU A 94 -2.49 9.22 -0.92
CA GLU A 94 -1.42 9.70 -1.79
C GLU A 94 -0.61 8.52 -2.32
N LEU A 95 -0.30 8.52 -3.62
CA LEU A 95 0.59 7.54 -4.25
C LEU A 95 1.83 8.24 -4.81
N ARG A 96 3.01 7.83 -4.35
CA ARG A 96 4.30 8.34 -4.82
C ARG A 96 5.05 7.24 -5.55
N PHE A 97 5.12 7.31 -6.87
CA PHE A 97 5.90 6.37 -7.68
C PHE A 97 7.38 6.76 -7.69
N LEU A 98 8.24 5.80 -7.38
CA LEU A 98 9.66 6.03 -7.14
C LEU A 98 10.52 5.29 -8.17
N LYS A 99 11.65 5.90 -8.49
CA LYS A 99 12.76 5.26 -9.19
C LYS A 99 13.95 5.20 -8.25
N THR A 100 14.58 4.03 -8.14
CA THR A 100 15.86 3.93 -7.42
C THR A 100 16.94 4.69 -8.18
N VAL A 101 17.56 5.69 -7.55
CA VAL A 101 18.67 6.47 -8.12
C VAL A 101 20.02 5.98 -7.58
N ALA A 102 20.08 5.63 -6.30
CA ALA A 102 21.24 5.04 -5.63
C ALA A 102 20.77 4.34 -4.33
N GLY A 103 21.54 3.38 -3.82
CA GLY A 103 21.26 2.72 -2.54
C GLY A 103 21.39 1.20 -2.59
N PHE A 104 20.85 0.54 -1.56
CA PHE A 104 20.77 -0.91 -1.40
C PHE A 104 19.44 -1.23 -0.68
N GLN A 105 18.84 -2.40 -0.93
CA GLN A 105 17.56 -2.77 -0.29
C GLN A 105 17.76 -3.40 1.09
N VAL A 106 18.69 -4.35 1.22
CA VAL A 106 19.03 -5.00 2.49
C VAL A 106 20.55 -5.08 2.58
N ARG A 107 21.12 -4.75 3.74
CA ARG A 107 22.49 -5.10 4.12
C ARG A 107 22.39 -6.22 5.14
N THR A 108 22.79 -7.42 4.73
CA THR A 108 23.03 -8.55 5.62
C THR A 108 24.45 -8.49 6.15
#